data_AF-A0A564YDC9-F1
#
_entry.id   AF-A0A564YDC9-F1
#
_cell.length_a   1.000
_cell.length_b   1.000
_cell.length_c   1.000
_cell.angle_alpha   90.00
_cell.angle_beta   90.00
_cell.angle_gamma   90.00
#
_symmetry.space_group_name_H-M   'P 1'
#
loop_
_entity.id
_entity.type
_entity.pdbx_description
1 polymer ?
#
loop_
_entity_poly.entity_id
_entity_poly.type
_entity_poly.pdbx_seq_one_letter_code
_entity_poly.pdbx_strand_id
1 'polypeptide(L)'
;MASYDEVNAACEYLRKKISIKPQVGLICGSGLGKLGDGVLNPIVIPYEEIPNFPKCSVEGHFGNLIFGVIGNKYVMLMQGRLHGYEGYTQQQITMPIRVMKLMGCEYLIATNATGSVHLDYNVGDLMVVKDHISIPALAG
;
A
#
# COMPACT_ATOMS: atom_id res chain seq x y z
N MET A 1 5.67 18.02 2.81
CA MET A 1 4.81 17.63 1.67
C MET A 1 5.65 16.75 0.79
N ALA A 2 5.23 15.53 0.44
CA ALA A 2 5.93 14.78 -0.60
C ALA A 2 5.71 15.55 -1.93
N SER A 3 6.71 16.25 -2.42
CA SER A 3 6.62 17.06 -3.64
C SER A 3 6.41 16.15 -4.86
N TYR A 4 5.97 16.73 -5.99
CA TYR A 4 5.91 15.97 -7.23
C TYR A 4 7.27 15.36 -7.59
N ASP A 5 8.36 16.11 -7.39
CA ASP A 5 9.71 15.66 -7.70
C ASP A 5 10.14 14.48 -6.82
N GLU A 6 9.79 14.49 -5.53
CA GLU A 6 10.08 13.38 -4.62
C GLU A 6 9.35 12.09 -5.03
N VAL A 7 8.08 12.22 -5.43
CA VAL A 7 7.28 11.10 -5.96
C VAL A 7 7.83 10.62 -7.30
N ASN A 8 8.21 11.54 -8.19
CA ASN A 8 8.73 11.21 -9.51
C ASN A 8 10.11 10.54 -9.41
N ALA A 9 10.99 10.95 -8.49
CA ALA A 9 12.26 10.29 -8.24
C ALA A 9 12.09 8.82 -7.83
N ALA A 10 11.09 8.52 -6.99
CA ALA A 10 10.72 7.14 -6.68
C ALA A 10 10.25 6.37 -7.92
N CYS A 11 9.40 6.99 -8.75
CA CYS A 11 8.91 6.38 -9.98
C CYS A 11 10.03 6.11 -11.00
N GLU A 12 10.97 7.04 -11.17
CA GLU A 12 12.13 6.86 -12.05
C GLU A 12 13.03 5.72 -11.57
N TYR A 13 13.25 5.61 -10.26
CA TYR A 13 13.97 4.49 -9.68
C TYR A 13 13.27 3.14 -9.98
N LEU A 14 11.94 3.10 -9.84
CA LEU A 14 11.15 1.90 -10.08
C LEU A 14 11.09 1.53 -11.57
N ARG A 15 10.90 2.49 -12.48
CA ARG A 15 10.84 2.26 -13.94
C ARG A 15 12.14 1.66 -14.51
N LYS A 16 13.28 1.86 -13.84
CA LYS A 16 14.55 1.21 -14.21
C LYS A 16 14.56 -0.30 -13.94
N LYS A 17 13.71 -0.77 -13.02
CA LYS A 17 13.63 -2.18 -12.59
C LYS A 17 12.39 -2.89 -13.10
N ILE A 18 11.32 -2.14 -13.34
CA ILE A 18 10.00 -2.65 -13.65
C ILE A 18 9.67 -2.32 -15.10
N SER A 19 9.54 -3.36 -15.92
CA SER A 19 9.10 -3.28 -17.32
C SER A 19 7.58 -3.40 -17.49
N ILE A 20 6.88 -3.89 -16.46
CA ILE A 20 5.42 -4.06 -16.48
C ILE A 20 4.70 -2.77 -16.03
N LYS A 21 3.60 -2.44 -16.70
CA LYS A 21 2.72 -1.36 -16.27
C LYS A 21 1.63 -1.93 -15.35
N PRO A 22 1.69 -1.72 -14.02
CA PRO A 22 0.66 -2.21 -13.11
C PRO A 22 -0.67 -1.51 -13.37
N GLN A 23 -1.77 -2.25 -13.25
CA GLN A 23 -3.13 -1.74 -13.40
C GLN A 23 -3.82 -1.54 -12.05
N VAL A 24 -3.45 -2.36 -11.05
CA VAL A 24 -4.07 -2.38 -9.73
C VAL A 24 -3.00 -2.18 -8.66
N GLY A 25 -3.17 -1.14 -7.84
CA GLY A 25 -2.46 -0.99 -6.59
C GLY A 25 -3.16 -1.78 -5.49
N LEU A 26 -2.42 -2.54 -4.70
CA LEU A 26 -2.97 -3.30 -3.57
C LEU A 26 -2.19 -2.97 -2.29
N ILE A 27 -2.90 -2.69 -1.20
CA ILE A 27 -2.29 -2.41 0.11
C ILE A 27 -2.65 -3.54 1.06
N CYS A 28 -1.66 -4.30 1.50
CA CYS A 28 -1.82 -5.34 2.52
C CYS A 28 -1.70 -4.71 3.92
N GLY A 29 -2.80 -4.77 4.68
CA GLY A 29 -2.80 -4.42 6.09
C GLY A 29 -2.25 -5.54 6.98
N SER A 30 -2.35 -5.33 8.29
CA SER A 30 -1.91 -6.29 9.32
C SER A 30 -2.52 -7.67 9.10
N GLY A 31 -1.69 -8.72 9.17
CA GLY A 31 -2.10 -10.11 8.95
C GLY A 31 -2.31 -10.52 7.48
N LEU A 32 -2.29 -9.56 6.53
CA LEU A 32 -2.56 -9.81 5.11
C LEU A 32 -1.30 -9.78 4.23
N GLY A 33 -0.10 -9.67 4.84
CA GLY A 33 1.18 -9.67 4.12
C GLY A 33 1.41 -10.91 3.25
N LYS A 34 0.83 -12.07 3.63
CA LYS A 34 0.91 -13.32 2.86
C LYS A 34 0.19 -13.27 1.50
N LEU A 35 -0.64 -12.26 1.25
CA LEU A 35 -1.16 -12.01 -0.10
C LEU A 35 -0.04 -11.76 -1.12
N GLY A 36 1.11 -11.24 -0.66
CA GLY A 36 2.31 -11.09 -1.48
C GLY A 36 2.87 -12.42 -1.99
N ASP A 37 2.71 -13.51 -1.23
CA ASP A 37 3.25 -14.83 -1.57
C ASP A 37 2.50 -15.47 -2.76
N GLY A 38 1.27 -15.02 -3.03
CA GLY A 38 0.46 -15.46 -4.17
C GLY A 38 0.74 -14.70 -5.48
N VAL A 39 1.66 -13.74 -5.48
CA VAL A 39 2.01 -12.98 -6.68
C VAL A 39 2.88 -13.83 -7.61
N LEU A 40 2.42 -13.98 -8.85
CA LEU A 40 3.17 -14.69 -9.89
C LEU A 40 4.25 -13.79 -10.50
N ASN A 41 5.43 -14.35 -10.76
CA ASN A 41 6.63 -13.66 -11.26
C ASN A 41 6.96 -12.39 -10.46
N PRO A 42 7.12 -12.50 -9.12
CA PRO A 42 7.26 -11.33 -8.28
C PRO A 42 8.62 -10.65 -8.49
N ILE A 43 8.60 -9.32 -8.63
CA ILE A 43 9.75 -8.46 -8.42
C ILE A 43 9.53 -7.75 -7.10
N VAL A 44 10.35 -8.08 -6.10
CA VAL A 44 10.24 -7.55 -4.74
C VAL A 44 11.27 -6.45 -4.55
N ILE A 45 10.82 -5.25 -4.17
CA ILE A 45 11.67 -4.09 -3.91
C ILE A 45 11.42 -3.61 -2.49
N PRO A 46 12.39 -3.70 -1.57
CA PRO A 46 12.25 -3.14 -0.23
C PRO A 46 12.01 -1.63 -0.26
N TYR A 47 11.15 -1.12 0.64
CA TYR A 47 10.86 0.32 0.74
C TYR A 47 12.11 1.15 0.98
N GLU A 48 13.07 0.61 1.72
CA GLU A 48 14.33 1.29 2.06
C GLU A 48 15.20 1.59 0.84
N GLU A 49 15.05 0.85 -0.25
CA GLU A 49 15.79 1.08 -1.48
C GLU A 49 15.14 2.14 -2.37
N ILE A 50 13.86 2.47 -2.14
CA ILE A 50 13.11 3.37 -2.99
C ILE A 50 13.33 4.81 -2.48
N PRO A 51 13.80 5.74 -3.33
CA PRO A 51 13.98 7.13 -2.92
C PRO A 51 12.73 7.72 -2.31
N ASN A 52 12.88 8.40 -1.17
CA ASN A 52 11.81 9.12 -0.46
C ASN A 52 10.67 8.22 0.07
N PHE A 53 10.76 6.89 -0.04
CA PHE A 53 9.77 6.00 0.56
C PHE A 53 9.94 5.96 2.08
N PRO A 54 8.85 6.01 2.85
CA PRO A 54 8.93 5.87 4.30
C PRO A 54 9.20 4.40 4.67
N LYS A 55 9.91 4.22 5.80
CA LYS A 55 10.21 2.89 6.35
C LYS A 55 9.02 2.35 7.14
N CYS A 56 8.77 1.05 7.07
CA CYS A 56 7.83 0.39 8.00
C CYS A 56 8.57 0.00 9.28
N SER A 57 8.00 0.29 10.45
CA SER A 57 8.55 -0.14 11.74
C SER A 57 7.64 -1.09 12.53
N VAL A 58 6.41 -1.30 12.04
CA VAL A 58 5.40 -2.18 12.67
C VAL A 58 5.67 -3.66 12.41
N GLU A 59 5.52 -4.48 13.45
CA GLU A 59 5.63 -5.93 13.35
C GLU A 59 4.62 -6.52 12.36
N GLY A 60 5.06 -7.48 11.53
CA GLY A 60 4.23 -8.08 10.48
C GLY A 60 4.09 -7.23 9.21
N HIS A 61 4.69 -6.04 9.16
CA HIS A 61 4.81 -5.22 7.96
C HIS A 61 6.22 -5.39 7.38
N PHE A 62 6.34 -6.22 6.34
CA PHE A 62 7.63 -6.58 5.75
C PHE A 62 8.33 -5.41 5.05
N GLY A 63 7.57 -4.40 4.63
CA GLY A 63 8.15 -3.20 4.02
C GLY A 63 8.60 -3.43 2.58
N ASN A 64 7.87 -4.24 1.81
CA ASN A 64 8.19 -4.55 0.42
C ASN A 64 7.14 -3.99 -0.54
N LEU A 65 7.61 -3.54 -1.70
CA LEU A 65 6.80 -3.21 -2.87
C LEU A 65 6.97 -4.32 -3.89
N ILE A 66 5.90 -5.07 -4.13
CA ILE A 66 5.92 -6.27 -4.97
C ILE A 66 5.19 -5.97 -6.28
N PHE A 67 5.87 -6.24 -7.39
CA PHE A 67 5.29 -6.17 -8.72
C PHE A 67 5.12 -7.58 -9.28
N GLY A 68 4.03 -7.84 -10.00
CA GLY A 68 3.83 -9.15 -10.63
C GLY A 68 2.41 -9.32 -11.11
N VAL A 69 1.92 -10.56 -11.09
CA VAL A 69 0.59 -10.90 -11.61
C VAL A 69 -0.25 -11.59 -10.53
N ILE A 70 -1.49 -11.12 -10.36
CA ILE A 70 -2.53 -11.86 -9.63
C ILE A 70 -3.69 -12.10 -10.60
N GLY A 71 -4.07 -13.36 -10.77
CA GLY A 71 -5.01 -13.76 -11.81
C GLY A 71 -4.49 -13.39 -13.21
N ASN A 72 -5.17 -12.46 -13.89
CA ASN A 72 -4.76 -11.95 -15.20
C ASN A 72 -4.41 -10.44 -15.17
N LYS A 73 -4.11 -9.88 -13.99
CA LYS A 73 -3.83 -8.45 -13.81
C LYS A 73 -2.42 -8.22 -13.31
N TYR A 74 -1.75 -7.22 -13.89
CA TYR A 74 -0.50 -6.70 -13.35
C TYR A 74 -0.78 -5.86 -12.11
N VAL A 75 -0.12 -6.20 -11.01
CA VAL A 75 -0.34 -5.58 -9.71
C VAL A 75 0.92 -4.90 -9.19
N MET A 76 0.71 -3.88 -8.36
CA MET A 76 1.71 -3.24 -7.52
C MET A 76 1.21 -3.34 -6.08
N LEU A 77 1.81 -4.24 -5.30
CA LEU A 77 1.36 -4.65 -3.99
C LEU A 77 2.29 -4.11 -2.91
N MET A 78 1.74 -3.42 -1.92
CA MET A 78 2.42 -3.00 -0.70
C MET A 78 2.29 -4.09 0.36
N GLN A 79 3.39 -4.77 0.67
CA GLN A 79 3.46 -5.82 1.68
C GLN A 79 3.71 -5.18 3.05
N GLY A 80 2.64 -4.61 3.61
CA GLY A 80 2.68 -3.73 4.77
C GLY A 80 2.50 -2.26 4.38
N ARG A 81 1.90 -1.50 5.29
CA ARG A 81 1.61 -0.06 5.14
C ARG A 81 2.12 0.75 6.33
N LEU A 82 2.03 2.07 6.18
CA LEU A 82 2.45 3.05 7.18
C LEU A 82 1.23 3.57 7.95
N HIS A 83 1.47 4.10 9.13
CA HIS A 83 0.44 4.56 10.07
C HIS A 83 0.83 5.90 10.70
N GLY A 84 -0.20 6.69 11.06
CA GLY A 84 0.01 7.96 11.74
C GLY A 84 0.66 7.82 13.12
N TYR A 85 0.38 6.70 13.82
CA TYR A 85 0.98 6.44 15.13
C TYR A 85 2.49 6.14 15.07
N GLU A 86 3.04 5.83 13.88
CA GLU A 86 4.49 5.67 13.68
C GLU A 86 5.21 7.04 13.58
N GLY A 87 4.47 8.16 13.69
CA GLY A 87 5.01 9.52 13.61
C GLY A 87 5.05 10.09 12.19
N TYR A 88 4.52 9.36 11.20
CA TYR A 88 4.47 9.82 9.82
C TYR A 88 3.32 10.80 9.58
N THR A 89 3.61 11.84 8.80
CA THR A 89 2.58 12.75 8.28
C THR A 89 1.64 12.00 7.31
N GLN A 90 0.41 12.48 7.16
CA GLN A 90 -0.55 11.91 6.19
C GLN A 90 0.01 11.91 4.76
N GLN A 91 0.82 12.91 4.43
CA GLN A 91 1.47 13.03 3.13
C GLN A 91 2.54 11.95 2.92
N GLN A 92 3.29 11.59 3.96
CA GLN A 92 4.25 10.48 3.89
C GLN A 92 3.52 9.14 3.78
N ILE A 93 2.47 8.93 4.59
CA ILE A 93 1.68 7.69 4.58
C ILE A 93 1.06 7.44 3.20
N THR A 94 0.58 8.50 2.54
CA THR A 94 -0.13 8.39 1.24
C THR A 94 0.79 8.55 0.02
N MET A 95 2.09 8.81 0.21
CA MET A 95 3.06 8.93 -0.89
C MET A 95 3.07 7.69 -1.81
N PRO A 96 3.05 6.44 -1.30
CA PRO A 96 3.04 5.25 -2.15
C PRO A 96 1.84 5.18 -3.11
N ILE A 97 0.69 5.76 -2.73
CA ILE A 97 -0.52 5.80 -3.57
C ILE A 97 -0.31 6.72 -4.78
N ARG A 98 0.42 7.83 -4.60
CA ARG A 98 0.79 8.73 -5.70
C ARG A 98 1.79 8.06 -6.63
N VAL A 99 2.74 7.31 -6.07
CA VAL A 99 3.67 6.49 -6.85
C VAL A 99 2.91 5.42 -7.65
N MET A 100 1.96 4.71 -7.05
CA MET A 100 1.10 3.76 -7.76
C MET A 100 0.39 4.42 -8.95
N LYS A 101 -0.18 5.61 -8.75
CA LYS A 101 -0.85 6.38 -9.82
C LYS A 101 0.12 6.72 -10.96
N LEU A 102 1.32 7.23 -10.65
CA LEU A 102 2.32 7.60 -11.67
C LEU A 102 2.97 6.38 -12.34
N MET A 103 2.99 5.23 -11.68
CA MET A 103 3.43 3.95 -12.26
C MET A 103 2.35 3.32 -13.16
N GLY A 104 1.12 3.84 -13.15
CA GLY A 104 0.05 3.46 -14.08
C GLY A 104 -1.14 2.76 -13.46
N CYS A 105 -1.19 2.59 -12.12
CA CYS A 105 -2.35 1.99 -11.46
C CYS A 105 -3.60 2.85 -11.68
N GLU A 106 -4.69 2.20 -12.06
CA GLU A 106 -6.01 2.80 -12.27
C GLU A 106 -6.94 2.53 -11.09
N TYR A 107 -6.73 1.38 -10.43
CA TYR A 107 -7.53 0.92 -9.30
C TYR A 107 -6.66 0.80 -8.05
N LEU A 108 -7.26 1.05 -6.89
CA LEU A 108 -6.65 0.83 -5.59
C LEU A 108 -7.54 -0.10 -4.77
N ILE A 109 -6.96 -1.18 -4.25
CA ILE A 109 -7.58 -2.05 -3.26
C ILE A 109 -6.81 -1.89 -1.96
N ALA A 110 -7.46 -1.34 -0.93
CA ALA A 110 -6.87 -1.18 0.38
C ALA A 110 -7.48 -2.18 1.36
N THR A 111 -6.62 -2.95 2.04
CA THR A 111 -7.05 -3.91 3.06
C THR A 111 -6.52 -3.49 4.43
N ASN A 112 -7.26 -3.82 5.48
CA ASN A 112 -6.88 -3.57 6.86
C ASN A 112 -7.51 -4.61 7.78
N ALA A 113 -6.90 -4.79 8.95
CA ALA A 113 -7.56 -5.43 10.08
C ALA A 113 -8.26 -4.36 10.91
N THR A 114 -9.50 -4.63 11.34
CA THR A 114 -10.29 -3.69 12.14
C THR A 114 -11.05 -4.44 13.23
N GLY A 115 -11.27 -3.76 14.36
CA GLY A 115 -12.25 -4.19 15.35
C GLY A 115 -13.64 -3.72 14.92
N SER A 116 -14.63 -4.61 14.99
CA SER A 116 -16.02 -4.26 14.73
C SER A 116 -16.71 -3.77 16.00
N VAL A 117 -17.53 -2.72 15.87
CA VAL A 117 -18.53 -2.33 16.89
C VAL A 117 -19.93 -2.82 16.54
N HIS A 118 -20.10 -3.45 15.35
CA HIS A 118 -21.33 -4.07 14.93
C HIS A 118 -21.49 -5.41 15.64
N LEU A 119 -22.59 -5.58 16.38
CA LEU A 119 -22.79 -6.72 17.30
C LEU A 119 -22.93 -8.06 16.60
N ASP A 120 -23.38 -8.06 15.34
CA ASP A 120 -23.59 -9.30 14.58
C ASP A 120 -22.33 -9.80 13.84
N TYR A 121 -21.21 -9.09 13.92
CA TYR A 121 -19.98 -9.47 13.24
C TYR A 121 -19.09 -10.34 14.13
N ASN A 122 -18.44 -11.32 13.51
CA ASN A 122 -17.56 -12.27 14.17
C ASN A 122 -16.10 -12.05 13.77
N VAL A 123 -15.20 -12.55 14.61
CA VAL A 123 -13.77 -12.61 14.27
C VAL A 123 -13.59 -13.48 13.03
N GLY A 124 -12.93 -12.92 12.01
CA GLY A 124 -12.68 -13.59 10.73
C GLY A 124 -13.62 -13.18 9.61
N ASP A 125 -14.69 -12.43 9.91
CA ASP A 125 -15.60 -11.93 8.89
C ASP A 125 -14.89 -10.93 7.96
N LEU A 126 -15.22 -11.00 6.66
CA LEU A 126 -14.80 -10.03 5.66
C LEU A 126 -15.87 -8.95 5.49
N MET A 127 -15.50 -7.71 5.77
CA MET A 127 -16.36 -6.54 5.59
C MET A 127 -15.91 -5.72 4.38
N VAL A 128 -16.82 -5.50 3.43
CA VAL A 128 -16.61 -4.51 2.36
C VAL A 128 -16.86 -3.11 2.93
N VAL A 129 -15.85 -2.25 2.83
CA VAL A 129 -15.97 -0.85 3.24
C VAL A 129 -16.88 -0.13 2.25
N LYS A 130 -18.11 0.15 2.67
CA LYS A 130 -19.07 0.93 1.88
C LYS A 130 -18.82 2.43 2.00
N ASP A 131 -18.39 2.88 3.17
CA ASP A 131 -18.07 4.28 3.47
C ASP A 131 -17.08 4.36 4.65
N HIS A 132 -16.52 5.54 4.93
CA HIS A 132 -15.63 5.78 6.07
C HIS A 132 -15.85 7.15 6.71
N ILE A 133 -15.60 7.23 8.02
CA ILE A 133 -15.56 8.49 8.76
C ILE A 133 -14.09 8.82 9.08
N SER A 134 -13.58 9.91 8.52
CA SER A 134 -12.22 10.37 8.79
C SER A 134 -12.16 11.23 10.05
N ILE A 135 -12.29 10.61 11.23
CA ILE A 135 -12.25 11.31 12.54
C ILE A 135 -11.04 12.24 12.67
N PRO A 136 -9.80 11.85 12.29
CA PRO A 136 -8.65 12.75 12.39
C PRO A 136 -8.75 14.02 11.55
N ALA A 137 -9.57 14.03 10.49
CA ALA A 137 -9.81 15.21 9.66
C ALA A 137 -10.95 16.09 10.18
N LEU A 138 -11.68 15.64 11.20
CA LEU A 138 -12.72 16.44 11.87
C LEU A 138 -12.15 17.31 12.99
N ALA A 139 -10.96 17.00 13.48
CA ALA A 139 -10.22 17.87 14.39
C ALA A 139 -9.47 18.92 13.55
N GLY A 140 -9.90 20.19 13.67
CA GLY A 140 -9.29 21.35 13.02
C GLY A 140 -7.95 21.74 13.64
#